data_AF-A0A835ZE02-F1
#
_entry.id   AF-A0A835ZE02-F1
#
_cell.length_a   1.000
_cell.length_b   1.000
_cell.length_c   1.000
_cell.angle_alpha   90.00
_cell.angle_beta   90.00
_cell.angle_gamma   90.00
#
_symmetry.space_group_name_H-M   'P 1'
#
loop_
_entity.id
_entity.type
_entity.pdbx_description
1 polymer ?
#
loop_
_entity_poly.entity_id
_entity_poly.type
_entity_poly.pdbx_seq_one_letter_code
_entity_poly.pdbx_strand_id
1 'polypeptide(L)'
;PLQPNDDPELKLEQLWTFEYNDKPTMLRFVPGSDAVITVGKTGVLRWYNSIDADKDKFTVMLDMSADVHSNADHGVQSLEFHPDWDLGVHTAFVLYTGEPKSVKTLPNEAAIKSMRPDGWGDDNGGYKWWDQCPCLDCEGTGQNENGLLCEHPYYIDRINIDVKKGKATKDITLLQAACGASSSHGPGHLLRVGDDILFGVGDGSQFTIIDTGLPEDGCFDPDKGKGQGSLRAIRDDFNNGKIRRLPYNLMDSPEELEGDQVPVIAKGVRQPFR
;
A
#
# COMPACT_ATOMS: atom_id res chain seq x y z
N PRO A 1 -2.20 27.61 11.08
CA PRO A 1 -1.91 28.34 9.82
C PRO A 1 -1.03 29.56 10.11
N LEU A 2 0.19 29.60 9.56
CA LEU A 2 1.03 30.80 9.59
C LEU A 2 0.25 31.92 8.90
N GLN A 3 0.03 33.04 9.60
CA GLN A 3 -0.54 34.23 9.01
C GLN A 3 0.52 34.83 8.06
N PRO A 4 0.26 35.00 6.75
CA PRO A 4 1.30 35.24 5.75
C PRO A 4 2.01 36.61 5.79
N ASN A 5 1.84 37.45 6.81
CA ASN A 5 1.95 38.90 6.62
C ASN A 5 2.95 39.67 7.48
N ASP A 6 3.84 39.04 8.26
CA ASP A 6 4.79 39.81 9.08
C ASP A 6 6.24 39.78 8.57
N ASP A 7 6.52 39.15 7.42
CA ASP A 7 7.82 39.22 6.75
C ASP A 7 7.67 39.74 5.30
N PRO A 8 7.92 41.03 5.04
CA PRO A 8 7.63 41.69 3.76
C PRO A 8 8.50 41.20 2.57
N GLU A 9 9.45 40.28 2.80
CA GLU A 9 10.37 39.79 1.76
C GLU A 9 10.09 38.36 1.27
N LEU A 10 9.17 37.61 1.90
CA LEU A 10 8.84 36.26 1.45
C LEU A 10 7.77 36.29 0.36
N LYS A 11 8.19 36.08 -0.89
CA LYS A 11 7.30 35.85 -2.03
C LYS A 11 7.15 34.35 -2.27
N LEU A 12 5.93 33.84 -2.10
CA LEU A 12 5.58 32.50 -2.54
C LEU A 12 5.33 32.54 -4.05
N GLU A 13 6.16 31.82 -4.82
CA GLU A 13 5.95 31.63 -6.26
C GLU A 13 5.41 30.24 -6.53
N GLN A 14 4.36 30.16 -7.35
CA GLN A 14 3.80 28.89 -7.80
C GLN A 14 4.54 28.45 -9.06
N LEU A 15 5.42 27.45 -8.92
CA LEU A 15 6.20 26.92 -10.04
C LEU A 15 5.36 26.03 -10.95
N TRP A 16 4.63 25.07 -10.37
CA TRP A 16 3.88 24.07 -11.12
C TRP A 16 2.40 24.05 -10.77
N THR A 17 1.58 23.76 -11.78
CA THR A 17 0.17 23.41 -11.62
C THR A 17 -0.08 22.13 -12.41
N PHE A 18 -0.37 21.05 -11.69
CA PHE A 18 -0.76 19.79 -12.30
C PHE A 18 -2.28 19.76 -12.49
N GLU A 19 -2.71 19.30 -13.66
CA GLU A 19 -4.12 19.09 -13.91
C GLU A 19 -4.61 17.81 -13.22
N TYR A 20 -5.91 17.75 -12.93
CA TYR A 20 -6.53 16.62 -12.23
C TYR A 20 -6.25 15.25 -12.90
N ASN A 21 -6.02 15.24 -14.22
CA ASN A 21 -5.76 14.02 -14.98
C ASN A 21 -4.39 13.40 -14.70
N ASP A 22 -3.41 14.18 -14.25
CA ASP A 22 -2.06 13.69 -13.97
C ASP A 22 -1.95 12.93 -12.65
N LYS A 23 -2.92 13.14 -11.74
CA LYS A 23 -3.04 12.54 -10.40
C LYS A 23 -1.66 12.29 -9.74
N PRO A 24 -0.80 13.33 -9.59
CA PRO A 24 0.46 13.15 -8.89
C PRO A 24 0.16 12.77 -7.43
N THR A 25 0.75 11.67 -6.97
CA THR A 25 0.63 11.22 -5.57
C THR A 25 1.81 11.71 -4.74
N MET A 26 2.93 12.02 -5.38
CA MET A 26 4.16 12.39 -4.70
C MET A 26 5.11 13.16 -5.60
N LEU A 27 5.94 13.99 -4.96
CA LEU A 27 7.12 14.62 -5.52
C LEU A 27 8.34 14.17 -4.70
N ARG A 28 9.42 13.78 -5.37
CA ARG A 28 10.70 13.39 -4.74
C ARG A 28 11.86 14.13 -5.38
N PHE A 29 12.66 14.79 -4.56
CA PHE A 29 13.94 15.33 -4.98
C PHE A 29 14.96 14.21 -5.09
N VAL A 30 15.72 14.20 -6.18
CA VAL A 30 16.79 13.22 -6.40
C VAL A 30 17.98 13.63 -5.56
N PRO A 31 18.47 12.80 -4.62
CA PRO A 31 19.55 13.19 -3.73
C PRO A 31 20.81 13.60 -4.49
N GLY A 32 21.44 14.68 -4.02
CA GLY A 32 22.66 15.23 -4.63
C GLY A 32 22.44 15.96 -5.96
N SER A 33 21.21 16.26 -6.37
CA SER A 33 20.93 16.99 -7.61
C SER A 33 19.73 17.93 -7.50
N ASP A 34 19.58 18.81 -8.49
CA ASP A 34 18.39 19.68 -8.62
C ASP A 34 17.19 18.92 -9.22
N ALA A 35 17.40 17.70 -9.70
CA ALA A 35 16.37 16.94 -10.39
C ALA A 35 15.24 16.49 -9.45
N VAL A 36 14.05 16.39 -10.03
CA VAL A 36 12.82 16.06 -9.31
C VAL A 36 12.04 15.00 -10.06
N ILE A 37 11.47 14.06 -9.32
CA ILE A 37 10.57 13.03 -9.84
C ILE A 37 9.16 13.34 -9.37
N THR A 38 8.21 13.39 -10.31
CA THR A 38 6.78 13.30 -9.97
C THR A 38 6.29 11.89 -10.17
N VAL A 39 5.56 11.38 -9.18
CA VAL A 39 5.01 10.03 -9.17
C VAL A 39 3.53 10.13 -9.51
N GLY A 40 3.14 9.64 -10.68
CA GLY A 40 1.75 9.58 -11.10
C GLY A 40 1.05 8.35 -10.53
N LYS A 41 -0.17 8.52 -10.02
CA LYS A 41 -0.99 7.43 -9.47
C LYS A 41 -1.12 6.23 -10.41
N THR A 42 -1.19 6.50 -11.71
CA THR A 42 -1.41 5.51 -12.77
C THR A 42 -0.18 4.72 -13.17
N GLY A 43 0.98 4.93 -12.52
CA GLY A 43 2.21 4.19 -12.88
C GLY A 43 3.17 4.94 -13.79
N VAL A 44 2.93 6.23 -14.07
CA VAL A 44 3.85 7.05 -14.87
C VAL A 44 4.69 7.93 -13.97
N LEU A 45 6.00 7.68 -13.93
CA LEU A 45 6.98 8.49 -13.20
C LEU A 45 7.66 9.44 -14.18
N ARG A 46 7.76 10.72 -13.82
CA ARG A 46 8.32 11.76 -14.68
C ARG A 46 9.54 12.39 -14.01
N TRP A 47 10.62 12.49 -14.75
CA TRP A 47 11.88 13.10 -14.34
C TRP A 47 11.99 14.52 -14.91
N TYR A 48 12.21 15.48 -14.04
CA TYR A 48 12.50 16.87 -14.33
C TYR A 48 13.96 17.13 -13.96
N ASN A 49 14.72 17.76 -14.84
CA ASN A 49 16.14 18.05 -14.57
C ASN A 49 16.34 19.14 -13.50
N SER A 50 15.30 19.88 -13.17
CA SER A 50 15.26 20.88 -12.09
C SER A 50 13.81 21.09 -11.62
N ILE A 51 13.61 21.53 -10.38
CA ILE A 51 12.33 22.04 -9.87
C ILE A 51 11.84 23.27 -10.66
N ASP A 52 12.76 24.02 -11.27
CA ASP A 52 12.45 25.20 -12.10
C ASP A 52 12.17 24.83 -13.56
N ALA A 53 12.24 23.55 -13.91
CA ALA A 53 11.89 23.10 -15.25
C ALA A 53 10.40 23.40 -15.53
N ASP A 54 10.11 23.72 -16.78
CA ASP A 54 8.72 23.82 -17.25
C ASP A 54 7.98 22.48 -17.00
N LYS A 55 6.74 22.54 -16.52
CA LYS A 55 5.94 21.36 -16.13
C LYS A 55 5.78 20.33 -17.26
N ASP A 56 5.90 20.76 -18.53
CA ASP A 56 5.75 19.92 -19.72
C ASP A 56 7.12 19.44 -20.26
N LYS A 57 8.23 19.90 -19.66
CA LYS A 57 9.61 19.51 -20.03
C LYS A 57 10.16 18.43 -19.10
N PHE A 58 9.56 17.24 -19.18
CA PHE A 58 10.01 16.07 -18.45
C PHE A 58 10.43 14.93 -19.38
N THR A 59 11.20 14.00 -18.82
CA THR A 59 11.40 12.67 -19.39
C THR A 59 10.49 11.69 -18.66
N VAL A 60 9.75 10.84 -19.37
CA VAL A 60 9.08 9.69 -18.73
C VAL A 60 10.18 8.77 -18.22
N MET A 61 10.37 8.76 -16.91
CA MET A 61 11.42 8.01 -16.24
C MET A 61 11.12 6.52 -16.31
N LEU A 62 9.90 6.16 -15.92
CA LEU A 62 9.37 4.80 -15.94
C LEU A 62 7.87 4.87 -16.26
N ASP A 63 7.42 3.98 -17.12
CA ASP A 63 5.99 3.73 -17.34
C ASP A 63 5.70 2.28 -16.95
N MET A 64 5.04 2.13 -15.81
CA MET A 64 4.57 0.85 -15.26
C MET A 64 3.04 0.79 -15.21
N SER A 65 2.36 1.59 -16.04
CA SER A 65 0.90 1.68 -16.04
C SER A 65 0.19 0.37 -16.36
N ALA A 66 0.84 -0.53 -17.10
CA ALA A 66 0.32 -1.87 -17.38
C ALA A 66 0.31 -2.79 -16.14
N ASP A 67 1.18 -2.52 -15.15
CA ASP A 67 1.30 -3.31 -13.93
C ASP A 67 0.47 -2.72 -12.77
N VAL A 68 0.08 -1.46 -12.87
CA VAL A 68 -0.54 -0.68 -11.80
C VAL A 68 -2.06 -0.72 -11.91
N HIS A 69 -2.70 -1.12 -10.82
CA HIS A 69 -4.14 -0.92 -10.63
C HIS A 69 -4.38 0.46 -9.99
N SER A 70 -5.08 1.36 -10.67
CA SER A 70 -5.26 2.76 -10.23
C SER A 70 -6.74 3.14 -10.11
N ASN A 71 -7.36 2.81 -8.98
CA ASN A 71 -8.72 3.21 -8.61
C ASN A 71 -8.82 3.56 -7.11
N ALA A 72 -9.62 4.57 -6.76
CA ALA A 72 -9.77 5.08 -5.39
C ALA A 72 -8.43 5.22 -4.64
N ASP A 73 -8.12 4.44 -3.60
CA ASP A 73 -6.83 4.53 -2.90
C ASP A 73 -5.69 3.76 -3.59
N HIS A 74 -5.97 2.95 -4.61
CA HIS A 74 -4.97 2.16 -5.35
C HIS A 74 -4.18 3.01 -6.36
N GLY A 75 -2.98 2.53 -6.69
CA GLY A 75 -2.06 3.15 -7.62
C GLY A 75 -0.63 3.10 -7.10
N VAL A 76 0.25 3.93 -7.67
CA VAL A 76 1.58 4.15 -7.09
C VAL A 76 1.49 5.05 -5.86
N GLN A 77 1.96 4.52 -4.73
CA GLN A 77 1.81 5.12 -3.41
C GLN A 77 3.08 5.85 -2.97
N SER A 78 4.25 5.31 -3.30
CA SER A 78 5.51 5.84 -2.78
C SER A 78 6.69 5.47 -3.65
N LEU A 79 7.71 6.33 -3.61
CA LEU A 79 9.05 6.09 -4.14
C LEU A 79 10.08 6.50 -3.08
N GLU A 80 11.08 5.66 -2.88
CA GLU A 80 12.22 5.93 -1.99
C GLU A 80 13.52 5.45 -2.62
N PHE A 81 14.60 6.22 -2.43
CA PHE A 81 15.91 5.89 -3.00
C PHE A 81 16.67 4.91 -2.11
N HIS A 82 17.58 4.15 -2.72
CA HIS A 82 18.52 3.32 -1.97
C HIS A 82 19.35 4.17 -0.99
N PRO A 83 19.62 3.69 0.24
CA PRO A 83 20.42 4.45 1.21
C PRO A 83 21.79 4.88 0.70
N ASP A 84 22.40 4.04 -0.13
CA ASP A 84 23.71 4.27 -0.76
C ASP A 84 23.64 5.06 -2.07
N TRP A 85 22.57 5.82 -2.32
CA TRP A 85 22.43 6.67 -3.50
C TRP A 85 23.64 7.57 -3.73
N ASP A 86 24.07 8.29 -2.67
CA ASP A 86 25.22 9.20 -2.72
C ASP A 86 26.57 8.47 -2.87
N LEU A 87 26.59 7.14 -2.69
CA LEU A 87 27.74 6.27 -2.92
C LEU A 87 27.74 5.66 -4.34
N GLY A 88 26.78 6.05 -5.19
CA GLY A 88 26.68 5.65 -6.59
C GLY A 88 25.71 4.50 -6.86
N VAL A 89 24.96 4.03 -5.85
CA VAL A 89 23.90 3.04 -6.04
C VAL A 89 22.64 3.74 -6.54
N HIS A 90 22.48 3.82 -7.87
CA HIS A 90 21.34 4.49 -8.50
C HIS A 90 20.11 3.59 -8.59
N THR A 91 19.64 3.13 -7.45
CA THR A 91 18.47 2.25 -7.32
C THR A 91 17.41 2.94 -6.47
N ALA A 92 16.14 2.66 -6.76
CA ALA A 92 15.00 3.10 -5.97
C ALA A 92 13.96 1.99 -5.82
N PHE A 93 13.04 2.19 -4.90
CA PHE A 93 11.95 1.28 -4.58
C PHE A 93 10.62 1.98 -4.83
N VAL A 94 9.69 1.27 -5.48
CA VAL A 94 8.36 1.78 -5.80
C VAL A 94 7.32 0.91 -5.13
N LEU A 95 6.53 1.50 -4.23
CA LEU A 95 5.38 0.85 -3.61
C LEU A 95 4.13 1.17 -4.42
N TYR A 96 3.44 0.14 -4.92
CA TYR A 96 2.25 0.31 -5.74
C TYR A 96 1.26 -0.83 -5.55
N THR A 97 0.01 -0.58 -5.95
CA THR A 97 -1.01 -1.64 -6.06
C THR A 97 -1.08 -2.14 -7.50
N GLY A 98 -1.11 -3.46 -7.70
CA GLY A 98 -1.17 -4.06 -9.04
C GLY A 98 -2.21 -5.17 -9.15
N GLU A 99 -2.24 -5.81 -10.32
CA GLU A 99 -3.04 -7.02 -10.50
C GLU A 99 -2.36 -8.24 -9.84
N PRO A 100 -3.13 -9.22 -9.37
CA PRO A 100 -2.53 -10.41 -8.76
C PRO A 100 -1.81 -11.29 -9.79
N LYS A 101 -0.47 -11.43 -9.64
CA LYS A 101 0.38 -12.16 -10.61
C LYS A 101 0.29 -13.69 -10.47
N SER A 102 0.09 -14.18 -9.25
CA SER A 102 -0.10 -15.61 -8.95
C SER A 102 -0.71 -15.80 -7.57
N VAL A 103 -1.99 -15.44 -7.41
CA VAL A 103 -2.67 -15.78 -6.15
C VAL A 103 -3.03 -17.26 -6.25
N LYS A 104 -2.33 -18.10 -5.49
CA LYS A 104 -2.97 -19.30 -4.95
C LYS A 104 -4.11 -18.76 -4.11
N THR A 105 -5.29 -18.68 -4.71
CA THR A 105 -6.53 -18.51 -3.98
C THR A 105 -6.51 -19.61 -2.94
N LEU A 106 -6.37 -19.25 -1.66
CA LEU A 106 -6.69 -20.21 -0.62
C LEU A 106 -8.13 -20.62 -0.95
N PRO A 107 -8.41 -21.91 -1.21
CA PRO A 107 -9.76 -22.33 -1.53
C PRO A 107 -10.64 -21.84 -0.40
N ASN A 108 -11.53 -20.91 -0.76
CA ASN A 108 -12.27 -20.10 0.19
C ASN A 108 -12.96 -21.02 1.21
N GLU A 109 -13.46 -22.18 0.79
CA GLU A 109 -14.08 -23.15 1.68
C GLU A 109 -13.15 -23.71 2.77
N ALA A 110 -11.88 -24.02 2.51
CA ALA A 110 -11.00 -24.62 3.53
C ALA A 110 -10.50 -23.57 4.54
N ALA A 111 -10.19 -22.36 4.07
CA ALA A 111 -9.82 -21.24 4.93
C ALA A 111 -11.04 -20.76 5.73
N ILE A 112 -12.20 -20.57 5.08
CA ILE A 112 -13.47 -20.30 5.77
C ILE A 112 -13.76 -21.40 6.77
N LYS A 113 -13.78 -22.68 6.37
CA LYS A 113 -14.13 -23.82 7.26
C LYS A 113 -13.18 -23.99 8.44
N SER A 114 -11.90 -23.62 8.31
CA SER A 114 -10.97 -23.60 9.46
C SER A 114 -11.14 -22.37 10.35
N MET A 115 -11.74 -21.28 9.83
CA MET A 115 -12.14 -20.11 10.60
C MET A 115 -13.54 -20.26 11.21
N ARG A 116 -14.40 -21.13 10.65
CA ARG A 116 -15.67 -21.56 11.25
C ARG A 116 -15.35 -22.51 12.40
N PRO A 117 -15.67 -22.17 13.66
CA PRO A 117 -15.66 -23.19 14.71
C PRO A 117 -16.67 -24.32 14.39
N ASP A 118 -16.47 -25.49 14.97
CA ASP A 118 -17.51 -26.50 15.02
C ASP A 118 -18.77 -25.91 15.70
N GLY A 119 -19.94 -26.07 15.08
CA GLY A 119 -21.21 -25.50 15.54
C GLY A 119 -21.54 -24.07 15.05
N TRP A 120 -20.70 -23.47 14.18
CA TRP A 120 -21.03 -22.21 13.51
C TRP A 120 -22.16 -22.43 12.49
N GLY A 121 -23.34 -21.87 12.76
CA GLY A 121 -24.53 -22.03 11.90
C GLY A 121 -25.40 -23.25 12.22
N ASP A 122 -25.12 -23.97 13.30
CA ASP A 122 -25.99 -25.07 13.74
C ASP A 122 -27.11 -24.53 14.65
N ASP A 123 -28.23 -24.24 14.00
CA ASP A 123 -29.49 -23.80 14.58
C ASP A 123 -30.04 -24.76 15.64
N ASN A 124 -29.80 -24.49 16.93
CA ASN A 124 -30.54 -25.17 18.01
C ASN A 124 -30.91 -24.29 19.21
N GLY A 125 -30.80 -22.96 19.13
CA GLY A 125 -30.93 -22.11 20.32
C GLY A 125 -31.32 -20.65 20.11
N GLY A 126 -32.38 -20.37 19.36
CA GLY A 126 -33.32 -19.27 19.63
C GLY A 126 -32.86 -17.80 19.67
N TYR A 127 -31.58 -17.47 19.48
CA TYR A 127 -31.07 -16.11 19.55
C TYR A 127 -30.30 -15.75 18.29
N LYS A 128 -31.01 -15.12 17.35
CA LYS A 128 -30.51 -14.72 16.02
C LYS A 128 -29.68 -13.43 16.05
N TRP A 129 -28.58 -13.39 16.81
CA TRP A 129 -27.64 -12.26 16.75
C TRP A 129 -27.01 -12.15 15.34
N TRP A 130 -27.00 -13.24 14.58
CA TRP A 130 -26.45 -13.32 13.22
C TRP A 130 -27.32 -12.66 12.14
N ASP A 131 -28.65 -12.64 12.26
CA ASP A 131 -29.55 -11.94 11.31
C ASP A 131 -29.35 -10.40 11.38
N GLN A 132 -28.67 -9.92 12.43
CA GLN A 132 -28.35 -8.50 12.64
C GLN A 132 -26.92 -8.14 12.22
N CYS A 133 -26.10 -9.13 11.87
CA CYS A 133 -24.76 -8.88 11.35
C CYS A 133 -24.83 -8.79 9.82
N PRO A 134 -24.68 -7.60 9.24
CA PRO A 134 -24.76 -7.44 7.80
C PRO A 134 -23.61 -8.21 7.14
N CYS A 135 -23.94 -8.95 6.07
CA CYS A 135 -23.06 -9.66 5.16
C CYS A 135 -22.63 -11.11 5.49
N LEU A 136 -23.59 -12.02 5.56
CA LEU A 136 -23.41 -13.36 4.95
C LEU A 136 -24.22 -13.51 3.65
N ASP A 137 -25.37 -12.85 3.52
CA ASP A 137 -26.18 -12.77 2.29
C ASP A 137 -25.93 -11.47 1.50
N CYS A 138 -24.70 -10.96 1.47
CA CYS A 138 -24.32 -9.88 0.56
C CYS A 138 -24.14 -10.39 -0.88
N GLU A 139 -25.06 -11.23 -1.35
CA GLU A 139 -25.27 -11.58 -2.76
C GLU A 139 -25.67 -10.35 -3.60
N GLY A 140 -25.92 -9.20 -2.98
CA GLY A 140 -26.35 -7.95 -3.65
C GLY A 140 -25.29 -6.85 -3.77
N THR A 141 -24.09 -6.99 -3.19
CA THR A 141 -22.98 -6.07 -3.44
C THR A 141 -21.94 -6.84 -4.23
N GLY A 142 -21.75 -6.53 -5.51
CA GLY A 142 -20.76 -7.16 -6.40
C GLY A 142 -19.30 -6.96 -5.98
N GLN A 143 -18.99 -7.25 -4.72
CA GLN A 143 -17.70 -7.15 -4.06
C GLN A 143 -17.43 -8.55 -3.50
N ASN A 144 -16.58 -9.31 -4.18
CA ASN A 144 -16.12 -10.67 -3.82
C ASN A 144 -17.01 -11.88 -4.19
N GLU A 145 -17.74 -11.83 -5.31
CA GLU A 145 -18.42 -13.01 -5.87
C GLU A 145 -17.48 -14.22 -6.13
N ASN A 146 -16.16 -14.01 -6.15
CA ASN A 146 -15.16 -15.06 -6.34
C ASN A 146 -14.38 -15.47 -5.07
N GLY A 147 -14.69 -14.90 -3.89
CA GLY A 147 -13.99 -15.27 -2.64
C GLY A 147 -12.48 -15.00 -2.67
N LEU A 148 -12.03 -14.01 -3.43
CA LEU A 148 -10.63 -13.62 -3.48
C LEU A 148 -10.27 -12.89 -2.18
N LEU A 149 -9.43 -13.50 -1.34
CA LEU A 149 -8.85 -12.84 -0.16
C LEU A 149 -7.95 -11.64 -0.54
N CYS A 150 -7.62 -11.53 -1.83
CA CYS A 150 -6.83 -10.47 -2.43
C CYS A 150 -7.51 -9.93 -3.68
N GLU A 151 -8.07 -8.73 -3.58
CA GLU A 151 -8.52 -7.97 -4.75
C GLU A 151 -7.29 -7.43 -5.47
N HIS A 152 -6.48 -6.63 -4.78
CA HIS A 152 -5.27 -6.03 -5.34
C HIS A 152 -4.09 -6.11 -4.37
N PRO A 153 -3.00 -6.84 -4.72
CA PRO A 153 -1.78 -6.86 -3.93
C PRO A 153 -1.00 -5.55 -4.01
N TYR A 154 -0.28 -5.27 -2.93
CA TYR A 154 0.73 -4.23 -2.84
C TYR A 154 2.08 -4.84 -3.14
N TYR A 155 2.82 -4.24 -4.07
CA TYR A 155 4.14 -4.66 -4.46
C TYR A 155 5.16 -3.57 -4.14
N ILE A 156 6.37 -4.01 -3.81
CA ILE A 156 7.56 -3.16 -3.83
C ILE A 156 8.44 -3.65 -4.98
N ASP A 157 8.56 -2.84 -6.02
CA ASP A 157 9.50 -3.09 -7.11
C ASP A 157 10.82 -2.35 -6.83
N ARG A 158 11.94 -3.01 -7.14
CA ARG A 158 13.26 -2.37 -7.24
C ARG A 158 13.45 -1.90 -8.69
N ILE A 159 13.88 -0.66 -8.86
CA ILE A 159 14.15 -0.05 -10.16
C ILE A 159 15.58 0.47 -10.22
N ASN A 160 16.24 0.31 -11.37
CA ASN A 160 17.56 0.85 -11.65
C ASN A 160 17.41 2.15 -12.44
N ILE A 161 18.16 3.20 -12.06
CA ILE A 161 18.03 4.56 -12.60
C ILE A 161 19.30 4.96 -13.35
N ASP A 162 19.17 5.24 -14.64
CA ASP A 162 20.17 5.94 -15.43
C ASP A 162 19.99 7.46 -15.22
N VAL A 163 20.69 7.99 -14.21
CA VAL A 163 20.64 9.40 -13.82
C VAL A 163 20.96 10.34 -14.99
N LYS A 164 21.88 9.95 -15.87
CA LYS A 164 22.28 10.78 -17.02
C LYS A 164 21.16 10.92 -18.05
N LYS A 165 20.31 9.90 -18.18
CA LYS A 165 19.18 9.90 -19.11
C LYS A 165 17.85 10.26 -18.45
N GLY A 166 17.78 10.32 -17.12
CA GLY A 166 16.52 10.44 -16.38
C GLY A 166 15.56 9.30 -16.70
N LYS A 167 16.10 8.09 -16.90
CA LYS A 167 15.35 6.88 -17.26
C LYS A 167 15.54 5.81 -16.19
N ALA A 168 14.52 5.01 -15.96
CA ALA A 168 14.59 3.87 -15.08
C ALA A 168 14.05 2.61 -15.74
N THR A 169 14.52 1.47 -15.26
CA THR A 169 14.05 0.15 -15.65
C THR A 169 13.72 -0.65 -14.41
N LYS A 170 12.60 -1.36 -14.44
CA LYS A 170 12.31 -2.37 -13.42
C LYS A 170 13.40 -3.42 -13.42
N ASP A 171 13.90 -3.72 -12.23
CA ASP A 171 14.87 -4.79 -12.00
C ASP A 171 14.14 -6.05 -11.55
N ILE A 172 13.44 -5.98 -10.42
CA ILE A 172 12.71 -7.10 -9.84
C ILE A 172 11.49 -6.62 -9.05
N THR A 173 10.46 -7.46 -8.95
CA THR A 173 9.46 -7.33 -7.87
C THR A 173 10.07 -7.89 -6.60
N LEU A 174 10.50 -7.00 -5.71
CA LEU A 174 11.26 -7.38 -4.53
C LEU A 174 10.37 -8.01 -3.46
N LEU A 175 9.11 -7.56 -3.35
CA LEU A 175 8.20 -8.06 -2.32
C LEU A 175 6.73 -7.86 -2.72
N GLN A 176 5.90 -8.90 -2.58
CA GLN A 176 4.46 -8.74 -2.44
C GLN A 176 4.13 -8.32 -0.98
N ALA A 177 4.18 -7.02 -0.73
CA ALA A 177 4.17 -6.42 0.60
C ALA A 177 2.89 -6.69 1.39
N ALA A 178 1.73 -6.61 0.76
CA ALA A 178 0.43 -6.80 1.43
C ALA A 178 -0.65 -7.10 0.39
N CYS A 179 -1.88 -7.27 0.88
CA CYS A 179 -3.00 -7.66 0.04
C CYS A 179 -4.23 -6.82 0.39
N GLY A 180 -4.76 -6.03 -0.54
CA GLY A 180 -5.99 -5.25 -0.33
C GLY A 180 -7.23 -6.09 -0.60
N ALA A 181 -8.26 -5.96 0.24
CA ALA A 181 -9.59 -6.54 -0.01
C ALA A 181 -10.61 -5.49 -0.47
N SER A 182 -10.19 -4.23 -0.54
CA SER A 182 -11.00 -3.13 -1.03
C SER A 182 -10.14 -2.03 -1.63
N SER A 183 -10.81 -1.12 -2.32
CA SER A 183 -10.24 0.11 -2.85
C SER A 183 -9.97 1.23 -1.84
N SER A 184 -10.04 0.94 -0.54
CA SER A 184 -9.81 1.89 0.55
C SER A 184 -8.91 1.35 1.65
N HIS A 185 -8.36 2.24 2.49
CA HIS A 185 -7.45 1.93 3.61
C HIS A 185 -6.16 1.23 3.20
N GLY A 186 -5.90 1.19 1.91
CA GLY A 186 -4.74 0.65 1.28
C GLY A 186 -3.50 1.54 1.15
N PRO A 187 -3.56 2.89 1.28
CA PRO A 187 -2.38 3.70 1.02
C PRO A 187 -1.18 3.27 1.84
N GLY A 188 0.01 3.44 1.26
CA GLY A 188 1.26 3.04 1.90
C GLY A 188 2.40 4.03 1.66
N HIS A 189 3.43 3.95 2.49
CA HIS A 189 4.64 4.78 2.35
C HIS A 189 5.89 3.93 2.38
N LEU A 190 6.92 4.38 1.66
CA LEU A 190 8.31 4.01 1.86
C LEU A 190 9.02 5.19 2.52
N LEU A 191 9.78 4.92 3.57
CA LEU A 191 10.55 5.91 4.30
C LEU A 191 11.94 5.36 4.60
N ARG A 192 12.98 6.04 4.14
CA ARG A 192 14.35 5.74 4.56
C ARG A 192 14.56 6.10 6.05
N VAL A 193 15.10 5.16 6.82
CA VAL A 193 15.50 5.35 8.22
C VAL A 193 16.89 4.77 8.44
N GLY A 194 17.90 5.63 8.40
CA GLY A 194 19.30 5.21 8.38
C GLY A 194 19.62 4.44 7.10
N ASP A 195 20.09 3.21 7.27
CA ASP A 195 20.43 2.28 6.19
C ASP A 195 19.26 1.35 5.82
N ASP A 196 18.14 1.43 6.55
CA ASP A 196 16.96 0.61 6.29
C ASP A 196 15.86 1.43 5.60
N ILE A 197 14.91 0.74 4.97
CA ILE A 197 13.65 1.34 4.50
C ILE A 197 12.52 0.79 5.34
N LEU A 198 11.76 1.67 5.97
CA LEU A 198 10.48 1.33 6.55
C LEU A 198 9.39 1.44 5.49
N PHE A 199 8.46 0.50 5.51
CA PHE A 199 7.24 0.64 4.75
C PHE A 199 6.04 0.24 5.57
N GLY A 200 4.93 0.92 5.30
CA GLY A 200 3.64 0.61 5.90
C GLY A 200 2.58 0.54 4.83
N VAL A 201 1.71 -0.45 4.94
CA VAL A 201 0.44 -0.51 4.20
C VAL A 201 -0.66 -0.56 5.26
N GLY A 202 -1.76 0.13 5.00
CA GLY A 202 -2.91 0.04 5.89
C GLY A 202 -3.51 -1.36 5.95
N ASP A 203 -4.64 -1.48 6.64
CA ASP A 203 -5.32 -2.77 6.78
C ASP A 203 -5.94 -3.25 5.46
N GLY A 204 -6.03 -2.38 4.43
CA GLY A 204 -6.60 -2.68 3.12
C GLY A 204 -8.11 -2.95 3.17
N SER A 205 -8.77 -2.44 4.23
CA SER A 205 -10.14 -2.76 4.64
C SER A 205 -10.43 -4.24 4.50
N GLN A 206 -9.54 -5.08 5.03
CA GLN A 206 -9.73 -6.53 5.05
C GLN A 206 -11.06 -6.87 5.74
N PHE A 207 -12.09 -7.13 4.94
CA PHE A 207 -13.46 -7.44 5.36
C PHE A 207 -13.66 -8.94 5.63
N THR A 208 -12.59 -9.71 5.80
CA THR A 208 -12.61 -11.15 5.55
C THR A 208 -13.37 -12.01 6.56
N ILE A 209 -14.12 -11.45 7.53
CA ILE A 209 -15.28 -12.05 8.24
C ILE A 209 -16.10 -10.90 8.86
N ILE A 210 -17.41 -11.11 9.07
CA ILE A 210 -18.35 -10.34 9.91
C ILE A 210 -17.61 -9.41 10.87
N ASP A 211 -17.78 -8.10 10.71
CA ASP A 211 -17.31 -7.13 11.69
C ASP A 211 -18.17 -7.30 12.94
N THR A 212 -17.71 -8.13 13.87
CA THR A 212 -18.40 -8.32 15.13
C THR A 212 -18.40 -7.04 15.98
N GLY A 213 -17.56 -6.07 15.60
CA GLY A 213 -17.43 -4.79 16.27
C GLY A 213 -16.87 -4.90 17.69
N LEU A 214 -16.94 -3.80 18.42
CA LEU A 214 -16.62 -3.66 19.84
C LEU A 214 -17.69 -4.34 20.71
N PRO A 215 -17.46 -4.53 22.03
CA PRO A 215 -18.48 -5.10 22.93
C PRO A 215 -19.84 -4.38 22.94
N GLU A 216 -19.86 -3.13 22.48
CA GLU A 216 -21.05 -2.31 22.28
C GLU A 216 -21.75 -2.54 20.92
N ASP A 217 -21.07 -3.18 19.97
CA ASP A 217 -21.61 -3.59 18.69
C ASP A 217 -22.30 -4.97 18.84
N GLY A 218 -23.54 -5.07 18.38
CA GLY A 218 -24.40 -6.25 18.59
C GLY A 218 -23.92 -7.55 17.94
N CYS A 219 -22.77 -7.53 17.26
CA CYS A 219 -22.17 -8.68 16.62
C CYS A 219 -21.01 -9.29 17.42
N PHE A 220 -20.60 -8.69 18.55
CA PHE A 220 -19.42 -9.09 19.34
C PHE A 220 -19.52 -10.54 19.86
N ASP A 221 -18.49 -11.35 19.62
CA ASP A 221 -18.35 -12.68 20.23
C ASP A 221 -17.46 -12.59 21.50
N PRO A 222 -18.06 -12.56 22.70
CA PRO A 222 -17.35 -12.39 23.96
C PRO A 222 -16.48 -13.59 24.34
N ASP A 223 -16.76 -14.78 23.80
CA ASP A 223 -16.07 -16.02 24.18
C ASP A 223 -14.78 -16.23 23.39
N LYS A 224 -14.62 -15.53 22.26
CA LYS A 224 -13.50 -15.74 21.35
C LYS A 224 -12.41 -14.70 21.40
N GLY A 225 -12.67 -13.50 21.92
CA GLY A 225 -11.66 -12.49 22.29
C GLY A 225 -10.65 -12.09 21.20
N LYS A 226 -10.78 -12.56 19.96
CA LYS A 226 -9.85 -12.29 18.85
C LYS A 226 -10.36 -11.13 18.03
N GLY A 227 -9.46 -10.22 17.66
CA GLY A 227 -9.78 -9.16 16.70
C GLY A 227 -10.16 -9.77 15.35
N GLN A 228 -11.11 -9.16 14.64
CA GLN A 228 -11.62 -9.61 13.34
C GLN A 228 -11.40 -8.56 12.25
N GLY A 229 -11.48 -8.95 10.97
CA GLY A 229 -11.30 -8.06 9.82
C GLY A 229 -10.07 -7.16 9.92
N SER A 230 -10.28 -5.85 9.87
CA SER A 230 -9.25 -4.82 10.10
C SER A 230 -8.44 -5.02 11.40
N LEU A 231 -9.09 -5.37 12.51
CA LEU A 231 -8.41 -5.59 13.80
C LEU A 231 -7.54 -6.84 13.77
N ARG A 232 -7.93 -7.86 13.01
CA ARG A 232 -7.11 -9.05 12.78
C ARG A 232 -5.94 -8.75 11.87
N ALA A 233 -6.19 -8.06 10.75
CA ALA A 233 -5.15 -7.59 9.86
C ALA A 233 -4.12 -6.76 10.63
N ILE A 234 -4.56 -5.92 11.56
CA ILE A 234 -3.74 -5.11 12.43
C ILE A 234 -3.00 -5.92 13.52
N ARG A 235 -3.61 -6.95 14.13
CA ARG A 235 -3.04 -7.68 15.29
C ARG A 235 -2.27 -8.96 14.94
N ASP A 236 -2.79 -9.76 14.02
CA ASP A 236 -2.27 -11.10 13.67
C ASP A 236 -1.10 -11.00 12.67
N ASP A 237 -0.61 -12.16 12.23
CA ASP A 237 0.58 -12.32 11.37
C ASP A 237 0.32 -12.08 9.88
N PHE A 238 -0.75 -11.36 9.54
CA PHE A 238 -0.94 -10.85 8.18
C PHE A 238 0.04 -9.71 7.90
N ASN A 239 0.35 -9.52 6.61
CA ASN A 239 1.22 -8.43 6.19
C ASN A 239 0.55 -7.05 6.28
N ASN A 240 -0.78 -7.00 6.19
CA ASN A 240 -1.61 -5.80 6.28
C ASN A 240 -1.54 -5.13 7.65
N GLY A 241 -1.73 -3.81 7.68
CA GLY A 241 -1.82 -3.02 8.91
C GLY A 241 -0.55 -3.05 9.78
N LYS A 242 0.60 -3.24 9.13
CA LYS A 242 1.92 -3.30 9.74
C LYS A 242 2.82 -2.18 9.21
N ILE A 243 3.74 -1.74 10.06
CA ILE A 243 4.98 -1.09 9.62
C ILE A 243 6.06 -2.16 9.65
N ARG A 244 6.70 -2.37 8.51
CA ARG A 244 7.76 -3.35 8.29
C ARG A 244 9.05 -2.65 7.93
N ARG A 245 10.16 -3.34 8.13
CA ARG A 245 11.50 -2.84 7.83
C ARG A 245 12.12 -3.73 6.78
N LEU A 246 12.36 -3.20 5.59
CA LEU A 246 13.22 -3.77 4.58
C LEU A 246 14.68 -3.48 4.99
N PRO A 247 15.42 -4.48 5.52
CA PRO A 247 16.78 -4.27 5.97
C PRO A 247 17.72 -4.07 4.78
N TYR A 248 18.78 -3.27 4.97
CA TYR A 248 19.79 -2.98 3.95
C TYR A 248 20.24 -4.21 3.15
N ASN A 249 20.58 -5.30 3.84
CA ASN A 249 21.11 -6.52 3.21
C ASN A 249 20.10 -7.29 2.35
N LEU A 250 18.80 -6.97 2.43
CA LEU A 250 17.76 -7.59 1.60
C LEU A 250 17.36 -6.70 0.40
N MET A 251 17.76 -5.42 0.39
CA MET A 251 17.45 -4.48 -0.69
C MET A 251 18.05 -4.91 -2.03
N ASP A 252 19.24 -5.50 -1.99
CA ASP A 252 19.98 -6.03 -3.15
C ASP A 252 19.74 -7.52 -3.40
N SER A 253 18.70 -8.11 -2.78
CA SER A 253 18.33 -9.51 -3.02
C SER A 253 18.16 -9.77 -4.53
N PRO A 254 18.75 -10.83 -5.09
CA PRO A 254 18.53 -11.21 -6.49
C PRO A 254 17.19 -11.93 -6.68
N GLU A 255 16.50 -12.27 -5.59
CA GLU A 255 15.24 -13.02 -5.58
C GLU A 255 14.15 -12.20 -4.90
N GLU A 256 12.89 -12.48 -5.24
CA GLU A 256 11.72 -11.96 -4.53
C GLU A 256 11.74 -12.44 -3.07
N LEU A 257 11.46 -11.53 -2.16
CA LEU A 257 11.43 -11.78 -0.73
C LEU A 257 10.06 -12.34 -0.32
N GLU A 258 10.07 -13.31 0.57
CA GLU A 258 8.90 -13.75 1.30
C GLU A 258 8.58 -12.77 2.43
N GLY A 259 7.30 -12.63 2.75
CA GLY A 259 6.82 -11.66 3.74
C GLY A 259 7.43 -11.87 5.14
N ASP A 260 7.77 -13.09 5.53
CA ASP A 260 8.37 -13.40 6.84
C ASP A 260 9.85 -13.00 6.95
N GLN A 261 10.54 -12.82 5.83
CA GLN A 261 11.92 -12.33 5.79
C GLN A 261 12.03 -10.84 6.17
N VAL A 262 10.92 -10.11 6.11
CA VAL A 262 10.88 -8.67 6.35
C VAL A 262 10.22 -8.37 7.71
N PRO A 263 10.99 -8.00 8.74
CA PRO A 263 10.50 -7.90 10.12
C PRO A 263 9.41 -6.83 10.29
N VAL A 264 8.43 -7.16 11.14
CA VAL A 264 7.40 -6.22 11.62
C VAL A 264 7.96 -5.37 12.76
N ILE A 265 7.91 -4.05 12.61
CA ILE A 265 8.37 -3.08 13.61
C ILE A 265 7.20 -2.52 14.43
N ALA A 266 6.05 -2.31 13.78
CA ALA A 266 4.85 -1.87 14.44
C ALA A 266 3.60 -2.56 13.86
N LYS A 267 2.61 -2.73 14.73
CA LYS A 267 1.27 -3.22 14.42
C LYS A 267 0.29 -2.10 14.76
N GLY A 268 -0.85 -2.01 14.08
CA GLY A 268 -1.85 -0.98 14.41
C GLY A 268 -2.42 -0.21 13.24
N VAL A 269 -1.86 -0.37 12.05
CA VAL A 269 -2.04 0.60 10.98
C VAL A 269 -3.36 0.32 10.26
N ARG A 270 -4.38 1.16 10.51
CA ARG A 270 -5.66 1.05 9.81
C ARG A 270 -5.61 1.77 8.47
N GLN A 271 -5.41 3.08 8.53
CA GLN A 271 -5.26 3.97 7.38
C GLN A 271 -4.10 4.92 7.67
N PRO A 272 -2.88 4.69 7.16
CA PRO A 272 -1.72 5.46 7.59
C PRO A 272 -1.73 6.94 7.15
N PHE A 273 -2.70 7.34 6.31
CA PHE A 273 -2.78 8.68 5.73
C PHE A 273 -4.12 9.40 5.98
N ARG A 274 -5.00 8.85 6.81
CA ARG A 274 -6.20 9.55 7.29
C ARG A 274 -6.10 9.88 8.77
#